data_AF-A0A963VEP3-F1
#
_entry.id   AF-A0A963VEP3-F1
#
_cell.length_a   1.000
_cell.length_b   1.000
_cell.length_c   1.000
_cell.angle_alpha   90.00
_cell.angle_beta   90.00
_cell.angle_gamma   90.00
#
_symmetry.space_group_name_H-M   'P 1'
#
loop_
_entity.id
_entity.type
_entity.pdbx_description
1 polymer ?
#
loop_
_entity_poly.entity_id
_entity_poly.type
_entity_poly.pdbx_seq_one_letter_code
_entity_poly.pdbx_strand_id
1 'polypeptide(L)' 'YALPDLPETRGIRRYGFHGLSYASLAARLPAATGGPLPRRLLAAHLGNGASLCAIRDGRSVATTMGYSPLGGLTMGTR' A
#
# COMPACT_ATOMS: atom_id res chain seq x y z
N TYR A 1 -9.68 -11.31 -2.26
CA TYR A 1 -11.07 -10.99 -2.64
C TYR A 1 -11.93 -12.18 -2.22
N ALA A 2 -13.21 -11.97 -1.92
CA ALA A 2 -14.14 -13.07 -1.65
C ALA A 2 -14.71 -13.59 -2.99
N LEU A 3 -13.84 -14.17 -3.81
CA LEU A 3 -14.19 -14.77 -5.10
C LEU A 3 -14.23 -16.29 -4.97
N PRO A 4 -15.06 -16.98 -5.77
CA PRO A 4 -15.05 -18.45 -5.80
C PRO A 4 -13.70 -18.98 -6.30
N ASP A 5 -13.33 -20.18 -5.86
CA ASP A 5 -12.10 -20.86 -6.30
C ASP A 5 -12.33 -21.55 -7.65
N LEU A 6 -12.15 -20.79 -8.74
CA LEU A 6 -12.33 -21.22 -10.12
C LEU A 6 -11.05 -20.95 -10.92
N PRO A 7 -10.78 -21.68 -12.02
CA PRO A 7 -9.61 -21.42 -12.87
C PRO A 7 -9.49 -19.96 -13.33
N GLU A 8 -10.63 -19.29 -13.56
CA GLU A 8 -10.71 -17.90 -14.04
C GLU A 8 -10.35 -16.85 -12.97
N THR A 9 -10.52 -17.19 -11.69
CA THR A 9 -10.17 -16.30 -10.57
C THR A 9 -8.71 -16.49 -10.15
N ARG A 10 -8.00 -17.47 -10.73
CA ARG A 10 -6.60 -17.74 -10.45
C ARG A 10 -5.75 -16.52 -10.85
N GLY A 11 -4.98 -16.00 -9.90
CA GLY A 11 -4.13 -14.81 -10.10
C GLY A 11 -4.82 -13.48 -9.77
N ILE A 12 -6.14 -13.46 -9.53
CA ILE A 12 -6.83 -12.29 -9.01
C ILE A 12 -6.50 -12.13 -7.54
N ARG A 13 -5.67 -11.14 -7.23
CA ARG A 13 -5.27 -10.80 -5.87
C ARG A 13 -5.10 -9.30 -5.71
N ARG A 14 -5.01 -8.88 -4.46
CA ARG A 14 -4.56 -7.54 -4.14
C ARG A 14 -3.05 -7.47 -4.39
N TYR A 15 -2.64 -6.73 -5.42
CA TYR A 15 -1.23 -6.47 -5.71
C TYR A 15 -0.76 -5.23 -4.96
N GLY A 16 -1.53 -4.14 -5.02
CA GLY A 16 -1.14 -2.85 -4.48
C GLY A 16 -0.14 -2.11 -5.36
N PHE A 17 -0.09 -0.78 -5.20
CA PHE A 17 0.80 0.12 -5.96
C PHE A 17 1.41 1.17 -5.03
N HIS A 18 2.20 2.09 -5.57
CA HIS A 18 3.03 3.03 -4.82
C HIS A 18 4.08 2.37 -3.90
N GLY A 19 4.43 1.10 -4.16
CA GLY A 19 5.38 0.33 -3.35
C GLY A 19 6.75 0.99 -3.20
N LEU A 20 7.28 1.60 -4.27
CA LEU A 20 8.54 2.34 -4.23
C LEU A 20 8.46 3.57 -3.32
N SER A 21 7.31 4.27 -3.32
CA SER A 21 7.10 5.42 -2.44
C SER A 21 7.09 4.97 -0.97
N TYR A 22 6.38 3.90 -0.63
CA TYR A 22 6.36 3.36 0.73
C TYR A 22 7.71 2.80 1.18
N ALA A 23 8.45 2.12 0.29
CA ALA A 23 9.80 1.63 0.57
C ALA A 23 10.76 2.80 0.87
N SER A 24 10.71 3.85 0.05
CA SER A 24 11.49 5.08 0.27
C SER A 24 11.13 5.76 1.59
N LEU A 25 9.84 5.86 1.91
CA LEU A 25 9.37 6.40 3.19
C LEU A 25 9.90 5.58 4.37
N ALA A 26 9.78 4.26 4.34
CA ALA A 26 10.25 3.39 5.43
C ALA A 26 11.78 3.46 5.62
N ALA A 27 12.54 3.61 4.53
CA ALA A 27 14.00 3.77 4.59
C ALA A 27 14.44 5.13 5.17
N ARG A 28 13.68 6.19 4.89
CA ARG A 28 14.05 7.58 5.23
C ARG A 28 13.47 8.06 6.55
N LEU A 29 12.36 7.47 7.02
CA LEU A 29 11.67 7.92 8.24
C LEU A 29 12.57 7.90 9.49
N PRO A 30 13.46 6.90 9.70
CA PRO A 30 14.33 6.91 10.87
C PRO A 30 15.27 8.12 10.92
N ALA A 31 15.90 8.44 9.79
CA ALA A 31 16.77 9.61 9.68
C ALA A 31 16.00 10.93 9.86
N ALA A 32 14.77 11.00 9.34
CA ALA A 32 13.94 12.21 9.44
C ALA A 32 13.39 12.46 10.86
N THR A 33 13.23 11.41 11.66
CA THR A 33 12.62 11.49 13.00
C THR A 33 13.64 11.36 14.14
N GLY A 34 14.90 11.03 13.83
CA GLY A 34 15.94 10.77 14.83
C GLY A 34 15.69 9.51 15.66
N GLY A 35 14.80 8.63 15.23
CA GLY A 35 14.38 7.44 15.96
C GLY A 35 14.27 6.20 15.06
N PRO A 36 14.02 5.01 15.63
CA PRO A 36 13.80 3.81 14.83
C PRO A 36 12.49 3.90 14.04
N LEU A 37 12.37 3.10 12.98
CA LEU A 37 11.09 2.96 12.27
C LEU A 37 10.01 2.45 13.24
N PRO A 38 8.83 3.08 13.31
CA PRO A 38 7.74 2.59 14.15
C PRO A 38 7.36 1.16 13.78
N ARG A 39 7.15 0.30 14.79
CA ARG A 39 6.68 -1.09 14.56
C ARG A 39 5.33 -1.15 13.84
N ARG A 40 4.48 -0.14 14.02
CA ARG A 40 3.19 0.00 13.33
C ARG A 40 3.14 1.38 12.71
N LEU A 41 2.97 1.42 11.40
CA LEU A 41 2.98 2.64 10.61
C LEU A 41 1.84 2.58 9.60
N LEU A 42 1.00 3.61 9.57
CA LEU A 42 0.07 3.84 8.47
C LEU A 42 0.64 4.96 7.60
N ALA A 43 0.97 4.65 6.36
CA ALA A 43 1.51 5.60 5.40
C ALA A 43 0.43 6.00 4.38
N ALA A 44 0.41 7.28 4.01
CA ALA A 44 -0.49 7.83 3.01
C ALA A 44 0.30 8.40 1.84
N HIS A 45 0.08 7.85 0.64
CA HIS A 45 0.57 8.44 -0.60
C HIS A 45 -0.58 9.22 -1.22
N LEU A 46 -0.48 10.56 -1.20
CA LEU A 46 -1.53 11.48 -1.64
C LEU A 46 -1.04 12.28 -2.84
N GLY A 47 -1.51 11.91 -4.03
CA GLY A 47 -1.24 12.59 -5.28
C GLY A 47 -2.40 12.38 -6.26
N ASN A 48 -2.14 12.50 -7.57
CA ASN A 48 -3.18 12.27 -8.57
C ASN A 48 -3.71 10.81 -8.54
N GLY A 49 -2.85 9.86 -8.16
CA GLY A 49 -3.25 8.55 -7.65
C GLY A 49 -3.00 8.51 -6.14
N ALA A 50 -3.94 7.97 -5.37
CA ALA A 50 -3.87 8.01 -3.91
C ALA A 50 -4.09 6.62 -3.29
N SER A 51 -3.30 6.30 -2.25
CA SER A 51 -3.45 5.04 -1.52
C SER A 51 -2.98 5.15 -0.08
N LEU A 52 -3.40 4.22 0.77
CA LEU A 52 -2.80 3.96 2.08
C LEU A 52 -2.07 2.62 2.09
N CYS A 53 -1.07 2.50 2.95
CA CYS A 53 -0.36 1.26 3.24
C CYS A 53 -0.18 1.10 4.75
N ALA A 54 -0.67 -0.01 5.29
CA ALA A 54 -0.37 -0.45 6.64
C ALA A 54 0.94 -1.23 6.61
N ILE A 55 1.91 -0.76 7.38
CA ILE A 55 3.26 -1.31 7.50
C ILE A 55 3.44 -1.80 8.93
N ARG A 56 3.83 -3.06 9.10
CA ARG A 56 4.14 -3.67 10.38
C ARG A 56 5.55 -4.24 10.35
N ASP A 57 6.37 -3.82 11.31
CA ASP A 57 7.77 -4.22 11.43
C ASP A 57 8.54 -4.05 10.09
N GLY A 58 8.33 -2.91 9.43
CA GLY A 58 8.94 -2.55 8.14
C GLY A 58 8.35 -3.26 6.91
N ARG A 59 7.34 -4.13 7.06
CA ARG A 59 6.73 -4.88 5.96
C ARG A 59 5.30 -4.42 5.69
N SER A 60 4.94 -4.25 4.42
CA SER A 60 3.56 -4.00 4.01
C SER A 60 2.67 -5.20 4.40
N VAL A 61 1.58 -4.94 5.11
CA VAL A 61 0.60 -5.96 5.52
C VAL A 61 -0.80 -5.71 4.94
N ALA A 62 -1.10 -4.47 4.54
CA ALA A 62 -2.31 -4.14 3.81
C ALA A 62 -2.13 -2.86 3.02
N THR A 63 -2.86 -2.72 1.92
CA THR A 63 -2.90 -1.50 1.11
C THR A 63 -4.29 -1.29 0.52
N THR A 64 -4.69 -0.05 0.29
CA THR A 64 -6.03 0.26 -0.21
C THR A 64 -6.20 -0.11 -1.68
N MET A 65 -5.14 -0.02 -2.49
CA MET A 65 -5.18 -0.41 -3.90
C MET A 65 -5.24 -1.93 -4.09
N GLY A 66 -5.98 -2.35 -5.11
CA GLY A 66 -6.42 -3.72 -5.32
C GLY A 66 -5.57 -4.49 -6.32
N TYR A 67 -6.24 -5.19 -7.22
CA TYR A 67 -5.68 -5.81 -8.42
C TYR A 67 -5.07 -4.77 -9.35
N SER A 68 -5.77 -3.65 -9.53
CA SER A 68 -5.33 -2.47 -10.28
C SER A 68 -5.29 -1.22 -9.39
N PRO A 69 -4.70 -0.10 -9.86
CA PRO A 69 -4.66 1.15 -9.10
C PRO A 69 -6.03 1.84 -8.94
N LEU A 70 -7.12 1.28 -9.46
CA LEU A 70 -8.43 1.93 -9.50
C LEU A 70 -9.18 1.88 -8.17
N GLY A 71 -9.05 0.78 -7.43
CA GLY A 71 -9.73 0.63 -6.14
C GLY A 71 -9.00 1.36 -5.01
N GLY A 72 -9.73 1.85 -4.00
CA GLY A 72 -9.14 2.39 -2.79
C GLY A 72 -9.72 3.75 -2.40
N LEU A 73 -8.87 4.78 -2.37
CA LEU A 73 -9.25 6.15 -2.02
C LEU A 73 -9.84 6.88 -3.23
N THR A 74 -10.56 7.97 -2.99
CA THR A 74 -10.87 8.97 -4.04
C THR A 74 -9.59 9.58 -4.59
N MET A 75 -9.51 9.73 -5.90
CA MET A 75 -8.33 10.24 -6.62
C MET A 75 -8.73 11.37 -7.57
N GLY A 76 -7.75 11.96 -8.27
CA GLY A 76 -8.01 13.15 -9.10
C GLY A 76 -9.01 12.89 -10.24
N THR A 77 -8.99 11.69 -10.82
CA THR A 77 -9.89 11.29 -11.92
C THR A 77 -10.37 9.83 -11.79
N ARG A 78 -10.26 9.23 -10.59
CA ARG A 78 -10.63 7.83 -10.31
C ARG A 78 -11.27 7.73 -8.93
#